data_AF-A0A371LPM6-F1
#
_entry.id   AF-A0A371LPM6-F1
#
_cell.length_a   1.000
_cell.length_b   1.000
_cell.length_c   1.000
_cell.angle_alpha   90.00
_cell.angle_beta   90.00
_cell.angle_gamma   90.00
#
_symmetry.space_group_name_H-M   'P 1'
#
loop_
_entity.id
_entity.type
_entity.pdbx_description
1 polymer ?
#
loop_
_entity_poly.entity_id
_entity_poly.type
_entity_poly.pdbx_seq_one_letter_code
_entity_poly.pdbx_strand_id
1 'polypeptide(L)' 'MAILYTEEIRDMTPAERTAELEELETELLNAKAVQAAGGAPENPGRVSELKKTIARIKTIQGEEGDLDEE' A
#
# COMPACT_ATOMS: atom_id res chain seq x y z
N MET A 1 10.00 -6.89 -6.01
CA MET A 1 9.04 -7.97 -5.75
C MET A 1 7.69 -7.34 -5.39
N ALA A 2 6.58 -8.02 -5.62
CA ALA A 2 5.27 -7.49 -5.21
C ALA A 2 5.07 -7.78 -3.71
N ILE A 3 4.57 -6.80 -2.95
CA ILE A 3 4.13 -7.01 -1.57
C ILE A 3 2.81 -7.79 -1.60
N LEU A 4 1.89 -7.36 -2.47
CA LEU A 4 0.65 -8.04 -2.82
C LEU A 4 0.51 -8.09 -4.34
N TYR A 5 0.09 -9.24 -4.85
CA TYR A 5 -0.30 -9.44 -6.25
C TYR A 5 -1.71 -8.90 -6.50
N THR A 6 -2.01 -8.60 -7.76
CA THR A 6 -3.31 -8.03 -8.17
C THR A 6 -4.48 -8.96 -7.83
N GLU A 7 -4.30 -10.28 -8.01
CA GLU A 7 -5.34 -11.28 -7.72
C GLU A 7 -5.71 -11.27 -6.22
N GLU A 8 -4.71 -11.24 -5.34
CA GLU A 8 -4.92 -11.18 -3.88
C GLU A 8 -5.71 -9.94 -3.46
N ILE A 9 -5.45 -8.77 -4.07
CA ILE A 9 -6.18 -7.54 -3.75
C ILE A 9 -7.63 -7.60 -4.26
N ARG A 10 -7.88 -8.26 -5.40
CA ARG A 10 -9.26 -8.41 -5.91
C ARG A 10 -10.07 -9.40 -5.08
N ASP A 11 -9.43 -10.42 -4.52
CA ASP A 11 -10.07 -11.38 -3.63
C ASP A 11 -10.47 -10.78 -2.26
N MET A 12 -9.88 -9.64 -1.88
CA MET A 12 -10.27 -8.88 -0.68
C MET A 12 -11.64 -8.20 -0.84
N THR A 13 -12.37 -8.13 0.27
CA THR A 13 -13.55 -7.25 0.41
C THR A 13 -13.13 -5.77 0.44
N PRO A 14 -14.05 -4.82 0.19
CA PRO A 14 -13.75 -3.39 0.25
C PRO A 14 -13.14 -2.95 1.60
N ALA A 15 -13.68 -3.47 2.71
CA ALA A 15 -13.17 -3.19 4.05
C ALA A 15 -11.75 -3.74 4.27
N GLU A 16 -11.44 -4.93 3.77
CA GLU A 16 -10.10 -5.51 3.85
C GLU A 16 -9.10 -4.70 3.01
N ARG A 17 -9.47 -4.26 1.80
CA ARG A 17 -8.62 -3.38 0.98
C ARG A 17 -8.31 -2.06 1.69
N THR A 18 -9.30 -1.47 2.35
CA THR A 18 -9.11 -0.24 3.13
C THR A 18 -8.19 -0.46 4.33
N ALA A 19 -8.39 -1.52 5.09
CA ALA A 19 -7.52 -1.85 6.22
C ALA A 19 -6.07 -2.09 5.76
N GLU A 20 -5.87 -2.89 4.72
CA GLU A 20 -4.55 -3.17 4.14
C GLU A 20 -3.88 -1.88 3.60
N LEU A 21 -4.66 -1.00 2.98
CA LEU A 21 -4.18 0.30 2.51
C LEU A 21 -3.63 1.15 3.67
N GLU A 22 -4.36 1.24 4.78
CA GLU A 22 -3.94 1.99 5.98
C GLU A 22 -2.66 1.43 6.60
N GLU A 23 -2.53 0.11 6.65
CA GLU A 23 -1.32 -0.56 7.13
C GLU A 23 -0.09 -0.22 6.27
N LEU A 24 -0.22 -0.33 4.94
CA LEU A 24 0.86 -0.02 4.01
C LEU A 24 1.23 1.47 4.02
N GLU A 25 0.27 2.36 4.19
CA GLU A 25 0.52 3.81 4.33
C GLU A 25 1.26 4.13 5.63
N THR A 26 0.90 3.45 6.73
CA THR A 26 1.61 3.55 8.01
C THR A 26 3.05 3.05 7.90
N GLU A 27 3.27 1.91 7.23
CA GLU A 27 4.62 1.40 7.00
C GLU A 27 5.45 2.38 6.16
N LEU A 28 4.86 2.94 5.10
CA LEU A 28 5.51 3.94 4.26
C LEU A 28 5.87 5.22 5.04
N LEU A 29 5.01 5.65 5.95
CA LEU A 29 5.27 6.79 6.84
C LEU A 29 6.50 6.52 7.72
N ASN A 30 6.56 5.35 8.36
CA ASN A 30 7.68 4.96 9.20
C ASN A 30 8.99 4.88 8.41
N ALA A 31 8.98 4.27 7.22
CA ALA A 31 10.14 4.18 6.35
C ALA A 31 10.66 5.58 5.94
N LYS A 32 9.76 6.53 5.65
CA LYS A 32 10.12 7.92 5.36
C LYS A 32 10.68 8.63 6.60
N ALA A 33 10.17 8.36 7.80
CA ALA A 33 10.68 8.95 9.03
C ALA A 33 12.14 8.53 9.29
N VAL A 34 12.46 7.25 9.12
CA VAL A 34 13.84 6.74 9.21
C VAL A 34 14.75 7.43 8.19
N GLN A 35 14.30 7.52 6.93
CA GLN A 35 15.05 8.19 5.88
C GLN A 35 15.29 9.68 6.19
N ALA A 36 14.29 10.38 6.70
CA ALA A 36 14.39 11.79 7.07
C ALA A 36 15.35 12.03 8.24
N ALA A 37 15.42 11.09 9.19
CA ALA A 37 16.40 11.10 10.26
C ALA A 37 17.84 10.76 9.81
N GLY A 38 18.05 10.49 8.51
CA GLY A 38 19.34 10.06 7.96
C GLY A 38 19.69 8.60 8.27
N GLY A 39 18.71 7.81 8.73
CA GLY A 39 18.88 6.38 8.98
C GLY A 39 19.08 5.61 7.68
N ALA A 40 19.99 4.64 7.70
CA ALA A 40 20.17 3.73 6.58
C ALA A 40 18.94 2.82 6.45
N PRO A 41 18.30 2.73 5.27
CA PRO A 41 17.18 1.82 5.07
C PRO A 41 17.68 0.37 5.08
N GLU A 42 16.95 -0.53 5.74
CA GLU A 42 17.24 -1.96 5.73
C GLU A 42 17.11 -2.55 4.32
N ASN A 43 16.13 -2.08 3.55
CA ASN A 43 15.92 -2.43 2.16
C ASN A 43 15.52 -1.18 1.34
N PRO A 44 16.41 -0.64 0.49
CA PRO A 44 16.11 0.52 -0.36
C PRO A 44 14.92 0.31 -1.31
N GLY A 45 14.66 -0.94 -1.73
CA GLY A 45 13.56 -1.29 -2.62
C GLY A 45 12.18 -1.19 -1.97
N ARG A 46 12.12 -1.34 -0.63
CA ARG A 46 10.85 -1.44 0.11
C ARG A 46 9.95 -0.23 -0.08
N VAL A 47 10.50 0.99 -0.05
CA VAL A 47 9.73 2.22 -0.27
C VAL A 47 9.09 2.27 -1.66
N SER A 48 9.78 1.79 -2.69
CA SER A 48 9.24 1.73 -4.05
C SER A 48 8.11 0.70 -4.15
N GLU A 49 8.28 -0.45 -3.49
CA GLU A 49 7.30 -1.53 -3.47
C GLU A 49 6.03 -1.13 -2.71
N LEU A 50 6.15 -0.45 -1.56
CA LEU A 50 5.03 0.11 -0.80
C LEU A 50 4.22 1.09 -1.65
N LYS A 51 4.88 2.08 -2.26
CA LYS A 51 4.21 3.07 -3.13
C LYS A 51 3.44 2.42 -4.28
N LYS A 52 4.04 1.40 -4.92
CA LYS A 52 3.40 0.68 -6.04
C LYS A 52 2.22 -0.16 -5.57
N THR A 53 2.31 -0.78 -4.40
CA THR A 53 1.24 -1.62 -3.85
C THR A 53 0.06 -0.76 -3.40
N ILE A 54 0.32 0.36 -2.70
CA ILE A 54 -0.69 1.38 -2.36
C ILE A 54 -1.43 1.88 -3.62
N ALA A 55 -0.69 2.24 -4.68
CA ALA A 55 -1.29 2.69 -5.93
C ALA A 55 -2.16 1.60 -6.59
N ARG A 56 -1.74 0.34 -6.50
CA ARG A 56 -2.51 -0.81 -7.02
C ARG A 56 -3.81 -1.00 -6.26
N ILE A 57 -3.80 -0.94 -4.92
CA ILE A 57 -5.00 -1.04 -4.10
C ILE A 57 -5.98 0.09 -4.45
N LYS A 58 -5.52 1.34 -4.46
CA LYS A 58 -6.36 2.50 -4.83
C LYS A 58 -6.95 2.41 -6.23
N THR A 59 -6.20 1.82 -7.16
CA THR A 59 -6.69 1.58 -8.53
C THR A 59 -7.82 0.55 -8.51
N ILE A 60 -7.63 -0.58 -7.81
CA ILE A 60 -8.65 -1.63 -7.71
C ILE A 60 -9.89 -1.13 -6.96
N GLN A 61 -9.73 -0.35 -5.88
CA GLN A 61 -10.87 0.30 -5.21
C GLN A 61 -11.70 1.14 -6.18
N GLY A 62 -11.06 1.89 -7.07
CA GLY A 62 -11.75 2.62 -8.13
C GLY A 62 -12.34 1.73 -9.25
N GLU A 63 -11.71 0.61 -9.57
CA GLU A 63 -12.24 -0.36 -10.55
C GLU A 63 -13.49 -1.09 -10.03
N GLU A 64 -13.53 -1.41 -8.73
CA GLU A 64 -14.58 -2.20 -8.08
C GLU A 64 -15.72 -1.33 -7.52
N GLY A 65 -15.56 0.00 -7.53
CA GLY A 65 -16.58 0.95 -7.07
C GLY A 65 -16.60 1.18 -5.56
N ASP A 66 -15.55 0.77 -4.85
CA ASP A 66 -15.43 0.89 -3.38
C ASP A 66 -15.54 2.36 -2.90
N LEU A 67 -15.24 3.33 -3.76
CA LEU A 67 -15.20 4.76 -3.46
C LEU A 67 -16.52 5.49 -3.80
N ASP A 68 -17.48 4.81 -4.42
CA ASP A 68 -18.76 5.43 -4.84
C ASP A 68 -19.80 5.46 -3.70
N GLU A 69 -19.50 4.80 -2.57
CA GLU A 69 -20.38 4.71 -1.39
C GLU A 69 -20.09 5.76 -0.30
N GLU A 70 -19.09 6.65 -0.49
CA GLU A 70 -18.78 7.78 0.41
C GLU A 70 -19.52 9.10 0.08
#